data_AF-A0A1E7L9Q5-F1
#
_entry.id   AF-A0A1E7L9Q5-F1
#
_cell.length_a   1.000
_cell.length_b   1.000
_cell.length_c   1.000
_cell.angle_alpha   90.00
_cell.angle_beta   90.00
_cell.angle_gamma   90.00
#
_symmetry.space_group_name_H-M   'P 1'
#
loop_
_entity.id
_entity.type
_entity.pdbx_description
1 polymer ?
#
loop_
_entity_poly.entity_id
_entity_poly.type
_entity_poly.pdbx_seq_one_letter_code
_entity_poly.pdbx_strand_id
1 'polypeptide(L)'
;MADSMIRVPADVRDRLAELARDRGASIGAIVGEYANSTPTKREMVAKAAEAKQVLYELSGYDASEEEEQASLAELQRRIESLR
;
A
#
# COMPACT_ATOMS: atom_id res chain seq x y z
N MET A 1 15.95 -19.57 3.72
CA MET A 1 14.86 -19.29 2.77
C MET A 1 15.33 -19.74 1.40
N ALA A 2 14.49 -20.38 0.59
CA ALA A 2 14.89 -20.83 -0.74
C ALA A 2 14.80 -19.65 -1.70
N ASP A 3 15.91 -19.32 -2.36
CA ASP A 3 15.93 -18.28 -3.37
C ASP A 3 15.09 -18.72 -4.57
N SER A 4 14.26 -17.81 -5.08
CA SER A 4 13.41 -18.03 -6.24
C SER A 4 13.83 -17.10 -7.38
N MET A 5 13.94 -17.63 -8.58
CA MET A 5 14.23 -16.84 -9.78
C MET A 5 12.92 -16.33 -10.40
N ILE A 6 12.81 -15.02 -10.58
CA ILE A 6 11.72 -14.37 -11.31
C ILE A 6 12.24 -13.83 -12.64
N ARG A 7 11.43 -13.91 -13.71
CA ARG A 7 11.74 -13.25 -14.98
C ARG A 7 11.14 -11.85 -14.96
N VAL A 8 11.96 -10.86 -15.25
CA VAL A 8 11.55 -9.46 -15.38
C VAL A 8 12.07 -8.88 -16.70
N PRO A 9 11.37 -7.88 -17.27
CA PRO A 9 11.90 -7.09 -18.37
C PRO A 9 13.24 -6.42 -18.04
N ALA A 10 14.08 -6.21 -19.06
CA ALA A 10 15.44 -5.68 -18.88
C ALA A 10 15.44 -4.24 -18.34
N ASP A 11 14.52 -3.41 -18.83
CA ASP A 11 14.28 -2.04 -18.37
C ASP A 11 13.90 -2.00 -16.87
N VAL A 12 13.06 -2.93 -16.42
CA VAL A 12 12.68 -3.05 -15.01
C VAL A 12 13.90 -3.43 -14.15
N ARG A 13 14.69 -4.41 -14.59
CA ARG A 13 15.94 -4.80 -13.90
C ARG A 13 16.91 -3.63 -13.78
N ASP A 14 17.12 -2.90 -14.87
CA ASP A 14 18.08 -1.79 -14.92
C ASP A 14 17.64 -0.65 -14.00
N ARG A 15 16.33 -0.36 -13.97
CA ARG A 15 15.77 0.61 -13.04
C ARG A 15 15.94 0.16 -11.57
N LEU A 16 15.70 -1.11 -11.27
CA LEU A 16 15.94 -1.65 -9.92
C LEU A 16 17.43 -1.59 -9.54
N ALA A 17 18.34 -1.79 -10.50
CA ALA A 17 19.78 -1.70 -10.26
C ALA A 17 20.24 -0.27 -9.96
N GLU A 18 19.62 0.75 -10.56
CA GLU A 18 19.83 2.16 -10.18
C GLU A 18 19.35 2.42 -8.75
N LEU A 19 18.10 2.05 -8.43
CA LEU A 19 17.53 2.25 -7.10
C LEU A 19 18.33 1.54 -6.00
N ALA A 20 18.84 0.35 -6.29
CA ALA A 20 19.70 -0.42 -5.41
C ALA A 20 21.01 0.32 -5.10
N ARG A 21 21.65 0.89 -6.13
CA ARG A 21 22.89 1.67 -5.98
C ARG A 21 22.66 2.93 -5.15
N ASP A 22 21.59 3.68 -5.43
CA ASP A 22 21.28 4.91 -4.70
C ASP A 22 21.00 4.66 -3.21
N ARG A 23 20.42 3.51 -2.88
CA ARG A 23 20.08 3.10 -1.51
C ARG A 23 21.16 2.30 -0.81
N GLY A 24 22.28 1.97 -1.47
CA GLY A 24 23.30 1.08 -0.93
C GLY A 24 22.77 -0.33 -0.58
N ALA A 25 21.76 -0.80 -1.32
CA ALA A 25 21.06 -2.06 -1.08
C ALA A 25 21.19 -3.00 -2.28
N SER A 26 20.77 -4.26 -2.13
CA SER A 26 20.65 -5.19 -3.27
C SER A 26 19.28 -5.08 -3.92
N ILE A 27 19.15 -5.50 -5.19
CA ILE A 27 17.85 -5.58 -5.88
C ILE A 27 16.89 -6.48 -5.09
N GLY A 28 17.38 -7.63 -4.61
CA GLY A 28 16.58 -8.55 -3.79
C GLY A 28 16.08 -7.91 -2.50
N ALA A 29 16.89 -7.06 -1.85
CA ALA A 29 16.47 -6.33 -0.66
C ALA A 29 15.35 -5.33 -0.96
N ILE A 30 15.44 -4.56 -2.05
CA ILE A 30 14.38 -3.63 -2.47
C ILE A 30 13.08 -4.38 -2.80
N VAL A 31 13.17 -5.49 -3.53
CA VAL A 31 12.00 -6.30 -3.88
C VAL A 31 11.38 -6.91 -2.61
N GLY A 32 12.19 -7.39 -1.68
CA GLY A 32 11.73 -7.91 -0.39
C GLY A 32 11.06 -6.82 0.46
N GLU A 33 11.66 -5.64 0.54
CA GLU A 33 11.07 -4.47 1.22
C GLU A 33 9.71 -4.11 0.60
N TYR A 34 9.63 -4.03 -0.72
CA TYR A 34 8.38 -3.73 -1.42
C TYR A 34 7.30 -4.78 -1.14
N ALA A 35 7.65 -6.06 -1.26
CA ALA A 35 6.72 -7.17 -1.01
C ALA A 35 6.21 -7.20 0.45
N ASN A 36 7.05 -6.83 1.42
CA ASN A 36 6.68 -6.80 2.83
C ASN A 36 5.89 -5.55 3.22
N SER A 37 6.12 -4.42 2.54
CA SER A 37 5.49 -3.14 2.86
C SER A 37 4.20 -2.89 2.10
N THR A 38 4.03 -3.49 0.92
CA THR A 38 2.88 -3.24 0.05
C THR A 38 1.79 -4.28 0.29
N PRO A 39 0.67 -3.92 0.95
CA PRO A 39 -0.40 -4.87 1.20
C PRO A 39 -1.11 -5.26 -0.09
N THR A 40 -1.58 -6.50 -0.14
CA THR A 40 -2.54 -6.95 -1.15
C THR A 40 -3.91 -6.30 -0.93
N LYS A 41 -4.77 -6.29 -1.95
CA LYS A 41 -6.15 -5.79 -1.84
C LYS A 41 -6.92 -6.45 -0.68
N ARG A 42 -6.72 -7.75 -0.49
CA ARG A 42 -7.38 -8.51 0.59
C ARG A 42 -6.89 -8.05 1.96
N GLU A 43 -5.58 -7.86 2.12
CA GLU A 43 -5.01 -7.35 3.38
C GLU A 43 -5.42 -5.91 3.64
N MET A 44 -5.57 -5.08 2.60
CA MET A 44 -6.12 -3.73 2.76
C MET A 44 -7.55 -3.74 3.29
N VAL A 45 -8.42 -4.61 2.77
CA VAL A 45 -9.80 -4.74 3.26
C VAL A 45 -9.81 -5.22 4.72
N ALA A 46 -8.97 -6.20 5.06
CA ALA A 46 -8.87 -6.68 6.43
C ALA A 46 -8.37 -5.58 7.39
N LYS A 47 -7.33 -4.83 7.00
CA LYS A 47 -6.84 -3.68 7.77
C LYS A 47 -7.88 -2.58 7.92
N ALA A 48 -8.69 -2.32 6.88
CA ALA A 48 -9.76 -1.34 6.96
C ALA A 48 -10.84 -1.77 7.96
N ALA A 49 -11.23 -3.04 7.96
CA ALA A 49 -12.19 -3.57 8.93
C ALA A 49 -11.65 -3.51 10.37
N GLU A 50 -10.38 -3.89 10.58
CA GLU A 50 -9.70 -3.77 11.87
C GLU A 50 -9.65 -2.31 12.34
N ALA A 51 -9.28 -1.38 11.47
CA ALA A 51 -9.25 0.05 11.78
C ALA A 51 -10.64 0.58 12.16
N LYS A 52 -11.70 0.18 11.45
CA LYS A 52 -13.08 0.56 11.79
C LYS A 52 -13.46 0.06 13.19
N GLN A 53 -13.12 -1.18 13.52
CA GLN A 53 -13.37 -1.74 14.84
C GLN A 53 -12.64 -0.96 15.95
N VAL A 54 -11.35 -0.66 15.74
CA VAL A 54 -10.56 0.13 16.71
C VAL A 54 -11.14 1.54 16.89
N LEU A 55 -11.56 2.19 15.79
CA LEU A 55 -12.18 3.50 15.85
C LEU A 55 -13.51 3.46 16.61
N TYR A 56 -14.33 2.44 16.37
CA TYR A 56 -15.56 2.22 17.12
C TYR A 56 -15.29 2.01 18.61
N GLU A 57 -14.31 1.17 18.97
CA GLU A 57 -13.96 0.93 20.37
C GLU A 57 -13.44 2.19 21.08
N LEU A 58 -12.71 3.04 20.37
CA LEU A 58 -12.15 4.28 20.93
C LEU A 58 -13.16 5.43 21.02
N SER A 59 -14.10 5.52 20.09
CA SER A 59 -14.96 6.71 19.95
C SER A 59 -16.46 6.43 20.07
N GLY A 60 -16.88 5.17 19.96
CA GLY A 60 -18.28 4.77 19.79
C GLY A 60 -18.86 5.18 18.43
N TYR A 61 -18.07 5.79 17.54
CA TYR A 61 -18.52 6.24 16.23
C TYR A 61 -18.61 5.04 15.27
N ASP A 62 -19.81 4.80 14.76
CA ASP A 62 -20.11 3.83 13.71
C ASP A 62 -20.69 4.60 12.53
N ALA A 63 -19.88 4.80 11.49
CA ALA A 63 -20.28 5.57 10.32
C ALA A 63 -21.32 4.79 9.52
N SER A 64 -22.41 5.45 9.11
CA SER A 64 -23.33 4.84 8.17
C SER A 64 -22.68 4.71 6.79
N GLU A 65 -23.18 3.79 5.96
CA GLU A 65 -22.69 3.64 4.58
C GLU A 65 -22.79 4.95 3.80
N GLU A 66 -23.84 5.75 4.04
CA GLU A 66 -24.04 7.06 3.42
C GLU A 66 -22.96 8.08 3.84
N GLU A 67 -22.61 8.11 5.13
CA GLU A 67 -21.54 8.98 5.67
C GLU A 67 -20.16 8.59 5.13
N GLU A 68 -19.91 7.29 4.98
CA GLU A 68 -18.69 6.78 4.36
C GLU A 68 -18.58 7.21 2.89
N GLN A 69 -19.66 7.05 2.11
CA GLN A 69 -19.68 7.47 0.70
C GLN A 69 -19.50 8.98 0.56
N ALA A 70 -20.15 9.78 1.41
CA ALA A 70 -19.98 11.23 1.42
C ALA A 70 -18.53 11.64 1.73
N SER A 71 -17.90 10.98 2.70
CA SER A 71 -16.51 11.22 3.09
C SER A 71 -15.53 10.82 1.99
N LEU A 72 -15.76 9.67 1.33
CA LEU A 72 -14.96 9.21 0.20
C LEU A 72 -15.05 10.18 -0.99
N ALA A 73 -16.24 10.65 -1.33
CA ALA A 73 -16.44 11.62 -2.40
C ALA A 73 -15.71 12.95 -2.11
N GLU A 74 -15.72 13.41 -0.86
CA GLU A 74 -14.99 14.61 -0.46
C GLU A 74 -13.47 14.42 -0.53
N LEU A 75 -12.96 13.28 -0.04
CA LEU A 75 -11.53 12.95 -0.15
C LEU A 75 -11.08 12.91 -1.61
N GLN A 76 -11.88 12.30 -2.48
CA GLN A 76 -11.56 12.22 -3.90
C GLN A 76 -11.49 13.60 -4.55
N ARG A 77 -12.46 14.49 -4.27
CA ARG A 77 -12.43 15.89 -4.74
C ARG A 77 -11.15 16.62 -4.31
N ARG A 78 -10.71 16.43 -3.05
CA ARG A 78 -9.49 17.08 -2.53
C ARG A 78 -8.22 16.52 -3.17
N ILE A 79 -8.16 15.22 -3.42
CA ILE A 79 -7.00 14.62 -4.09
C ILE A 79 -6.90 15.13 -5.53
N GLU A 80 -8.04 15.24 -6.23
CA GLU A 80 -8.10 15.78 -7.58
C GLU A 80 -7.70 17.26 -7.63
N SER A 81 -8.05 18.07 -6.62
CA SER A 81 -7.67 19.49 -6.58
C SER A 81 -6.20 19.74 -6.22
N LEU A 82 -5.47 18.72 -5.74
CA LEU A 82 -4.04 18.78 -5.43
C LEU A 82 -3.14 18.31 -6.58
N ARG A 83 -3.73 17.81 -7.68
CA ARG A 83 -3.02 17.39 -8.90
C ARG A 83 -3.03 18.49 -9.95
#